data_AF-A0A7U6QN63-F1
#
_entry.id   AF-A0A7U6QN63-F1
#
_cell.length_a   1.000
_cell.length_b   1.000
_cell.length_c   1.000
_cell.angle_alpha   90.00
_cell.angle_beta   90.00
_cell.angle_gamma   90.00
#
_symmetry.space_group_name_H-M   'P 1'
#
loop_
_entity.id
_entity.type
_entity.pdbx_description
1 polymer ?
#
loop_
_entity_poly.entity_id
_entity_poly.type
_entity_poly.pdbx_seq_one_letter_code
_entity_poly.pdbx_strand_id
1 'polypeptide(L)'
;MDEKMPIASVTDFFKEIIRDLHTSLYLALGGSIDEETLNWSSQAVELASTGIKILILLAVLGFFYWLANYILRQSKTKIRLNDRRTKIARSTLRYVWIVASLIAIMSQINFEPETIKATAKASTWAGIYYVLWASSGQIIHKVLQHYGLNASIEQLLKNILSVLLLVLGLASVMAQFGFDIVSLVAGLGIVGLAVGFAAQSTLANFIAGITILLEQSFQVGDWIHINDNEGRVVLIALRTTHIPNSRQYYCYYSKL
;
A
#
# COMPACT_ATOMS: atom_id res chain seq x y z
N MET A 1 26.70 -27.87 50.77
CA MET A 1 26.81 -26.41 50.62
C MET A 1 26.64 -26.12 49.14
N ASP A 2 25.42 -25.73 48.75
CA ASP A 2 25.09 -25.42 47.36
C ASP A 2 24.40 -24.05 47.41
N GLU A 3 25.22 -23.01 47.45
CA GLU A 3 24.81 -21.61 47.59
C GLU A 3 24.36 -21.13 46.20
N LYS A 4 23.07 -21.30 45.92
CA LYS A 4 22.44 -20.70 44.75
C LYS A 4 22.51 -19.18 44.89
N MET A 5 23.35 -18.54 44.08
CA MET A 5 23.32 -17.08 43.90
C MET A 5 21.87 -16.64 43.60
N PRO A 6 21.28 -15.74 44.41
CA PRO A 6 19.92 -15.27 44.16
C PRO A 6 19.92 -14.44 42.87
N ILE A 7 18.91 -14.67 42.02
CA ILE A 7 18.66 -13.98 40.75
C ILE A 7 18.15 -12.54 41.01
N ALA A 8 18.73 -11.85 42.00
CA ALA A 8 18.58 -10.42 42.29
C ALA A 8 19.58 -9.56 41.47
N SER A 9 20.36 -10.18 40.58
CA SER A 9 21.72 -9.74 40.27
C SER A 9 21.90 -8.73 39.13
N VAL A 10 20.85 -8.23 38.49
CA VAL A 10 21.00 -7.29 37.35
C VAL A 10 20.27 -5.99 37.64
N THR A 11 19.00 -6.08 38.04
CA THR A 11 18.18 -4.93 38.39
C THR A 11 18.81 -4.13 39.54
N ASP A 12 19.30 -4.80 40.58
CA ASP A 12 19.90 -4.12 41.73
C ASP A 12 21.31 -3.58 41.43
N PHE A 13 22.07 -4.29 40.59
CA PHE A 13 23.37 -3.82 40.09
C PHE A 13 23.25 -2.51 39.30
N PHE A 14 22.29 -2.41 38.37
CA PHE A 14 22.07 -1.17 37.62
C PHE A 14 21.49 -0.05 38.50
N LYS A 15 20.63 -0.35 39.48
CA LYS A 15 20.13 0.65 40.44
C LYS A 15 21.29 1.29 41.21
N GLU A 16 22.24 0.48 41.64
CA GLU A 16 23.40 0.92 42.41
C GLU A 16 24.34 1.79 41.57
N ILE A 17 24.66 1.37 40.34
CA ILE A 17 25.47 2.17 39.40
C ILE A 17 24.85 3.54 39.12
N ILE A 18 23.54 3.59 38.87
CA ILE A 18 22.86 4.83 38.46
C ILE A 18 22.72 5.78 39.66
N ARG A 19 22.46 5.25 40.85
CA ARG A 19 22.45 6.01 42.10
C ARG A 19 23.82 6.66 42.33
N ASP A 20 24.91 5.91 42.19
CA ASP A 20 26.27 6.41 42.44
C ASP A 20 26.70 7.42 41.37
N LEU A 21 26.34 7.22 40.11
CA LEU A 21 26.60 8.16 39.02
C LEU A 21 25.83 9.48 39.21
N HIS A 22 24.57 9.43 39.62
CA HIS A 22 23.78 10.62 39.91
C HIS A 22 24.38 11.41 41.09
N THR A 23 24.65 10.74 42.21
CA THR A 23 25.20 11.39 43.40
C THR A 23 26.55 12.04 43.11
N SER A 24 27.43 11.37 42.37
CA SER A 24 28.74 11.92 42.00
C SER A 24 28.66 13.11 41.03
N LEU A 25 27.76 13.07 40.05
CA LEU A 25 27.55 14.17 39.09
C LEU A 25 26.88 15.38 39.76
N TYR A 26 25.90 15.14 40.63
CA TYR A 26 25.15 16.16 41.36
C TYR A 26 26.03 16.92 42.37
N LEU A 27 26.91 16.20 43.07
CA LEU A 27 27.91 16.80 43.96
C LEU A 27 28.98 17.58 43.16
N ALA A 28 29.38 17.11 41.98
CA ALA A 28 30.34 17.80 41.13
C ALA A 28 29.80 19.12 40.54
N LEU A 29 28.47 19.27 40.43
CA LEU A 29 27.80 20.46 39.90
C LEU A 29 27.36 21.46 40.99
N GLY A 30 27.65 21.19 42.26
CA GLY A 30 27.42 22.13 43.37
C GLY A 30 25.98 22.20 43.90
N GLY A 31 25.15 21.18 43.67
CA GLY A 31 23.77 21.13 44.19
C GLY A 31 23.70 20.83 45.69
N SER A 32 22.92 21.60 46.44
CA SER A 32 22.58 21.33 47.85
C SER A 32 21.36 20.40 47.94
N ILE A 33 21.38 19.44 48.87
CA ILE A 33 20.41 18.34 49.00
C ILE A 33 19.11 18.85 49.64
N ASP A 34 18.34 19.65 48.93
CA ASP A 34 16.97 20.00 49.28
C ASP A 34 16.18 20.19 47.97
N GLU A 35 15.65 19.09 47.42
CA GLU A 35 14.31 18.98 46.83
C GLU A 35 14.14 17.71 45.95
N GLU A 36 13.02 17.07 46.23
CA GLU A 36 12.18 16.21 45.39
C GLU A 36 12.77 14.93 44.76
N THR A 37 12.35 13.83 45.40
CA THR A 37 12.57 12.42 45.08
C THR A 37 11.96 11.98 43.74
N LEU A 38 12.53 12.41 42.60
CA LEU A 38 12.36 11.64 41.36
C LEU A 38 13.22 10.37 41.48
N ASN A 39 12.57 9.21 41.49
CA ASN A 39 13.22 7.91 41.70
C ASN A 39 13.96 7.43 40.43
N TRP A 40 14.97 8.18 39.99
CA TRP A 40 15.77 7.93 38.77
C TRP A 40 16.41 6.54 38.76
N SER A 41 16.74 5.99 39.93
CA SER A 41 17.28 4.62 40.03
C SER A 41 16.30 3.58 39.48
N SER A 42 15.01 3.72 39.78
CA SER A 42 13.98 2.78 39.33
C SER A 42 13.65 2.95 37.84
N GLN A 43 13.49 4.19 37.37
CA GLN A 43 13.19 4.48 35.97
C GLN A 43 14.33 4.07 35.04
N ALA A 44 15.57 4.33 35.42
CA ALA A 44 16.71 4.01 34.57
C ALA A 44 16.96 2.50 34.47
N VAL A 45 16.64 1.75 35.54
CA VAL A 45 16.66 0.28 35.50
C VAL A 45 15.50 -0.31 34.69
N GLU A 46 14.32 0.29 34.75
CA GLU A 46 13.18 -0.10 33.89
C GLU A 46 13.49 0.15 32.40
N LEU A 47 14.12 1.28 32.08
CA LEU A 47 14.58 1.60 30.72
C LEU A 47 15.68 0.64 30.26
N ALA A 48 16.66 0.32 31.11
CA ALA A 48 17.72 -0.64 30.78
C ALA A 48 17.15 -2.04 30.53
N SER A 49 16.22 -2.51 31.38
CA SER A 49 15.53 -3.79 31.21
C SER A 49 14.70 -3.84 29.93
N THR A 50 13.94 -2.79 29.64
CA THR A 50 13.14 -2.67 28.42
C THR A 50 14.04 -2.64 27.17
N GLY A 51 15.16 -1.91 27.24
CA GLY A 51 16.17 -1.89 26.18
C GLY A 51 16.76 -3.27 25.90
N ILE A 52 17.14 -4.02 26.95
CA ILE A 52 17.65 -5.40 26.81
C ILE A 52 16.61 -6.32 26.17
N LYS A 53 15.34 -6.25 26.59
CA LYS A 53 14.24 -7.03 25.99
C LYS A 53 14.07 -6.72 24.51
N ILE A 54 14.08 -5.44 24.14
CA ILE A 54 13.99 -4.99 22.73
C ILE A 54 15.18 -5.55 21.92
N LEU A 55 16.40 -5.46 22.45
CA LEU A 55 17.59 -5.97 21.77
C LEU A 55 17.54 -7.48 21.53
N ILE A 56 17.18 -8.26 22.55
CA ILE A 56 17.02 -9.72 22.44
C ILE A 56 15.94 -10.03 21.40
N LEU A 57 14.81 -9.33 21.47
CA LEU A 57 13.69 -9.57 20.56
C LEU A 57 14.07 -9.25 19.10
N LEU A 58 14.76 -8.14 18.85
CA LEU A 58 15.26 -7.78 17.52
C LEU A 58 16.30 -8.77 17.01
N ALA A 59 17.17 -9.29 17.89
CA ALA A 59 18.12 -10.34 17.53
C ALA A 59 17.40 -11.63 17.12
N VAL A 60 16.37 -12.04 17.86
CA VAL A 60 15.53 -13.21 17.53
C VAL A 60 14.81 -13.02 16.19
N LEU A 61 14.15 -11.88 15.98
CA LEU A 61 13.49 -11.58 14.71
C LEU A 61 14.47 -11.51 13.55
N GLY A 62 15.65 -10.91 13.77
CA GLY A 62 16.74 -10.87 12.79
C GLY A 62 17.25 -12.25 12.41
N PHE A 63 17.39 -13.16 13.39
CA PHE A 63 17.75 -14.56 13.15
C PHE A 63 16.70 -15.27 12.29
N PHE A 64 15.40 -15.11 12.60
CA PHE A 64 14.33 -15.70 11.78
C PHE A 64 14.30 -15.12 10.35
N TYR A 65 14.51 -13.82 10.18
CA TYR A 65 14.62 -13.20 8.86
C TYR A 65 15.81 -13.74 8.06
N TRP A 66 16.97 -13.85 8.72
CA TRP A 66 18.16 -14.46 8.11
C TRP A 66 17.90 -15.90 7.71
N LEU A 67 17.29 -16.70 8.58
CA LEU A 67 16.94 -18.10 8.33
C LEU A 67 15.97 -18.24 7.15
N ALA A 68 14.91 -17.42 7.12
CA ALA A 68 13.94 -17.45 6.03
C ALA A 68 14.58 -17.04 4.68
N ASN A 69 15.47 -16.06 4.68
CA ASN A 69 16.22 -15.67 3.49
C ASN A 69 17.24 -16.76 3.06
N TYR A 70 17.85 -17.45 4.02
CA TYR A 70 18.72 -18.58 3.78
C TYR A 70 17.96 -19.75 3.11
N ILE A 71 16.78 -20.09 3.62
CA ILE A 71 15.89 -21.11 3.04
C ILE A 71 15.45 -20.72 1.62
N LEU A 72 15.07 -19.46 1.39
CA LEU A 72 14.71 -18.98 0.04
C LEU A 72 15.87 -19.12 -0.96
N ARG A 73 17.11 -18.88 -0.53
CA ARG A 73 18.31 -19.09 -1.37
C ARG A 73 18.55 -20.57 -1.66
N GLN A 74 18.43 -21.44 -0.67
CA GLN A 74 18.58 -22.89 -0.83
C GLN A 74 17.44 -23.52 -1.66
N SER A 75 16.24 -22.95 -1.59
CA SER A 75 15.08 -23.40 -2.37
C SER A 75 15.19 -22.99 -3.85
N LYS A 76 15.86 -21.86 -4.14
CA LYS A 76 16.11 -21.41 -5.52
C LYS A 76 16.86 -22.47 -6.34
N THR A 77 17.87 -23.09 -5.76
CA THR A 77 18.70 -24.12 -6.41
C THR A 77 17.93 -25.43 -6.59
N LYS A 78 17.02 -25.79 -5.68
CA LYS A 78 16.21 -27.02 -5.78
C LYS A 78 14.95 -26.88 -6.67
N ILE A 79 14.31 -25.70 -6.73
CA ILE A 79 12.95 -25.55 -7.31
C ILE A 79 12.94 -24.78 -8.65
N ARG A 80 14.09 -24.43 -9.26
CA ARG A 80 14.13 -23.63 -10.51
C ARG A 80 13.25 -22.36 -10.43
N LEU A 81 13.23 -21.71 -9.26
CA LEU A 81 12.43 -20.51 -9.06
C LEU A 81 12.97 -19.37 -9.94
N ASN A 82 12.10 -18.79 -10.77
CA ASN A 82 12.41 -17.64 -11.61
C ASN A 82 12.91 -16.45 -10.76
N ASP A 83 13.94 -15.75 -11.22
CA ASP A 83 14.57 -14.61 -10.52
C ASP A 83 13.57 -13.53 -10.10
N ARG A 84 12.50 -13.35 -10.88
CA ARG A 84 11.45 -12.37 -10.55
C ARG A 84 10.63 -12.77 -9.32
N ARG A 85 10.31 -14.05 -9.13
CA ARG A 85 9.55 -14.55 -7.97
C ARG A 85 10.38 -14.47 -6.68
N THR A 86 11.67 -14.77 -6.76
CA THR A 86 12.57 -14.65 -5.59
C THR A 86 12.78 -13.21 -5.15
N LYS A 87 12.75 -12.23 -6.07
CA LYS A 87 12.75 -10.80 -5.73
C LYS A 87 11.48 -10.40 -4.96
N ILE A 88 10.31 -10.83 -5.44
CA ILE A 88 9.02 -10.55 -4.77
C ILE A 88 9.01 -11.18 -3.38
N ALA A 89 9.34 -12.47 -3.26
CA ALA A 89 9.37 -13.17 -1.98
C ALA A 89 10.30 -12.51 -0.95
N ARG A 90 11.50 -12.07 -1.36
CA ARG A 90 12.41 -11.34 -0.46
C ARG A 90 11.86 -9.97 -0.05
N SER A 91 11.16 -9.27 -0.93
CA SER A 91 10.53 -7.99 -0.61
C SER A 91 9.43 -8.17 0.44
N THR A 92 8.56 -9.17 0.26
CA THR A 92 7.51 -9.52 1.23
C THR A 92 8.10 -9.93 2.57
N LEU A 93 9.15 -10.76 2.57
CA LEU A 93 9.80 -11.19 3.80
C LEU A 93 10.40 -10.02 4.59
N ARG A 94 11.03 -9.06 3.90
CA ARG A 94 11.56 -7.84 4.52
C ARG A 94 10.44 -6.98 5.11
N TYR A 95 9.32 -6.83 4.40
CA TYR A 95 8.16 -6.08 4.91
C TYR A 95 7.62 -6.71 6.20
N VAL A 96 7.38 -8.02 6.21
CA VAL A 96 6.90 -8.75 7.38
C VAL A 96 7.87 -8.62 8.55
N TRP A 97 9.18 -8.71 8.31
CA TRP A 97 10.18 -8.57 9.36
C TRP A 97 10.19 -7.16 9.99
N ILE A 98 10.10 -6.10 9.17
CA ILE A 98 10.05 -4.72 9.67
C ILE A 98 8.80 -4.50 10.52
N VAL A 99 7.63 -4.93 10.02
CA VAL A 99 6.36 -4.81 10.72
C VAL A 99 6.36 -5.57 12.05
N ALA A 100 6.83 -6.83 12.04
CA ALA A 100 6.92 -7.64 13.25
C ALA A 100 7.85 -7.00 14.28
N SER A 101 8.97 -6.42 13.82
CA SER A 101 9.92 -5.70 14.68
C SER A 101 9.28 -4.47 15.30
N LEU A 102 8.55 -3.68 14.50
CA LEU A 102 7.86 -2.48 14.97
C LEU A 102 6.79 -2.82 16.03
N ILE A 103 5.91 -3.77 15.74
CA ILE A 103 4.85 -4.20 16.69
C ILE A 103 5.46 -4.71 17.98
N ALA A 104 6.54 -5.48 17.88
CA ALA A 104 7.19 -6.03 19.04
C ALA A 104 7.91 -4.98 19.90
N ILE A 105 8.50 -3.94 19.28
CA ILE A 105 9.02 -2.78 20.02
C ILE A 105 7.87 -2.03 20.71
N MET A 106 6.76 -1.77 20.00
CA MET A 106 5.59 -1.11 20.57
C MET A 106 5.02 -1.89 21.77
N SER A 107 5.04 -3.22 21.70
CA SER A 107 4.61 -4.08 22.81
C SER A 107 5.48 -3.97 24.06
N GLN A 108 6.71 -3.46 23.98
CA GLN A 108 7.61 -3.34 25.13
C GLN A 108 7.55 -1.96 25.79
N ILE A 109 7.13 -0.91 25.08
CA ILE A 109 7.19 0.49 25.55
C ILE A 109 5.85 0.92 26.20
N ASN A 110 5.10 -0.01 26.80
CA ASN A 110 3.79 0.26 27.44
C ASN A 110 2.81 1.06 26.56
N PHE A 111 2.86 0.91 25.23
CA PHE A 111 1.86 1.50 24.35
C PHE A 111 0.49 0.93 24.66
N GLU A 112 -0.54 1.76 24.49
CA GLU A 112 -1.92 1.35 24.69
C GLU A 112 -2.26 0.14 23.79
N PRO A 113 -2.90 -0.92 24.33
CA PRO A 113 -3.19 -2.13 23.57
C PRO A 113 -3.98 -1.88 22.28
N GLU A 114 -4.81 -0.84 22.26
CA GLU A 114 -5.56 -0.43 21.08
C GLU A 114 -4.66 0.08 19.96
N THR A 115 -3.61 0.85 20.27
CA THR A 115 -2.64 1.32 19.26
C THR A 115 -1.84 0.16 18.67
N ILE A 116 -1.51 -0.85 19.46
CA ILE A 116 -0.80 -2.05 18.98
C ILE A 116 -1.69 -2.85 18.00
N LYS A 117 -2.96 -3.06 18.37
CA LYS A 117 -3.94 -3.73 17.48
C LYS A 117 -4.18 -2.93 16.20
N ALA A 118 -4.30 -1.60 16.30
CA ALA A 118 -4.47 -0.71 15.15
C ALA A 118 -3.28 -0.82 14.19
N THR A 119 -2.04 -0.75 14.69
CA THR A 119 -0.82 -0.93 13.89
C THR A 119 -0.74 -2.30 13.23
N ALA A 120 -1.14 -3.37 13.93
CA ALA A 120 -1.18 -4.73 13.37
C ALA A 120 -2.20 -4.85 12.24
N LYS A 121 -3.42 -4.33 12.42
CA LYS A 121 -4.46 -4.31 11.37
C LYS A 121 -4.02 -3.44 10.19
N ALA A 122 -3.46 -2.26 10.45
CA ALA A 122 -2.95 -1.34 9.43
C ALA A 122 -1.86 -1.99 8.58
N SER A 123 -0.92 -2.70 9.22
CA SER A 123 0.15 -3.42 8.52
C SER A 123 -0.39 -4.59 7.69
N THR A 124 -1.42 -5.26 8.18
CA THR A 124 -2.10 -6.34 7.42
C THR A 124 -2.74 -5.77 6.14
N TRP A 125 -3.49 -4.68 6.26
CA TRP A 125 -4.07 -3.99 5.11
C TRP A 125 -3.00 -3.50 4.14
N ALA A 126 -1.96 -2.82 4.63
CA ALA A 126 -0.87 -2.33 3.78
C ALA A 126 -0.16 -3.48 3.04
N GLY A 127 0.04 -4.64 3.68
CA GLY A 127 0.57 -5.84 3.02
C GLY A 127 -0.36 -6.36 1.92
N ILE A 128 -1.67 -6.44 2.16
CA ILE A 128 -2.68 -6.84 1.17
C ILE A 128 -2.65 -5.90 -0.04
N TYR A 129 -2.68 -4.59 0.19
CA TYR A 129 -2.66 -3.59 -0.88
C TYR A 129 -1.35 -3.63 -1.68
N TYR A 130 -0.21 -3.85 -1.03
CA TYR A 130 1.07 -4.03 -1.72
C TYR A 130 1.04 -5.25 -2.66
N VAL A 131 0.49 -6.38 -2.20
CA VAL A 131 0.36 -7.59 -3.03
C VAL A 131 -0.61 -7.36 -4.19
N LEU A 132 -1.74 -6.70 -3.96
CA LEU A 132 -2.70 -6.34 -5.01
C LEU A 132 -2.06 -5.42 -6.05
N TRP A 133 -1.34 -4.39 -5.62
CA TRP A 133 -0.62 -3.48 -6.51
C TRP A 133 0.49 -4.18 -7.31
N ALA A 134 1.27 -5.05 -6.67
CA ALA A 134 2.32 -5.82 -7.35
C ALA A 134 1.75 -6.85 -8.34
N SER A 135 0.58 -7.43 -8.02
CA SER A 135 -0.10 -8.42 -8.86
C SER A 135 -0.81 -7.76 -10.04
N SER A 136 -1.40 -6.59 -9.84
CA SER A 136 -2.16 -5.88 -10.88
C SER A 136 -1.30 -5.56 -12.09
N GLY A 137 -0.04 -5.14 -11.90
CA GLY A 137 0.90 -4.92 -12.99
C GLY A 137 1.16 -6.16 -13.85
N GLN A 138 1.09 -7.37 -13.28
CA GLN A 138 1.28 -8.63 -14.01
C GLN A 138 0.02 -9.03 -14.78
N ILE A 139 -1.15 -8.88 -14.16
CA ILE A 139 -2.43 -9.20 -14.76
C ILE A 139 -2.68 -8.29 -15.96
N ILE A 140 -2.50 -6.97 -15.78
CA ILE A 140 -2.65 -5.97 -16.83
C ILE A 140 -1.74 -6.31 -18.01
N HIS A 141 -0.45 -6.55 -17.78
CA HIS A 141 0.47 -6.86 -18.87
C HIS A 141 0.06 -8.11 -19.66
N LYS A 142 -0.34 -9.19 -18.97
CA LYS A 142 -0.80 -10.44 -19.62
C LYS A 142 -2.08 -10.24 -20.42
N VAL A 143 -3.05 -9.53 -19.84
CA VAL A 143 -4.36 -9.29 -20.47
C VAL A 143 -4.19 -8.40 -21.70
N LEU A 144 -3.46 -7.29 -21.60
CA LEU A 144 -3.29 -6.39 -22.75
C LEU A 144 -2.46 -6.99 -23.88
N GLN A 145 -1.46 -7.83 -23.58
CA GLN A 145 -0.75 -8.58 -24.63
C GLN A 145 -1.67 -9.54 -25.39
N HIS A 146 -2.65 -10.14 -24.71
CA HIS A 146 -3.61 -11.04 -25.36
C HIS A 146 -4.50 -10.31 -26.36
N TYR A 147 -4.81 -9.03 -26.12
CA TYR A 147 -5.64 -8.20 -26.99
C TYR A 147 -4.83 -7.32 -27.98
N GLY A 148 -3.50 -7.44 -28.01
CA GLY A 148 -2.64 -6.68 -28.93
C GLY A 148 -2.67 -5.16 -28.72
N LEU A 149 -2.98 -4.70 -27.51
CA LEU A 149 -3.13 -3.27 -27.20
C LEU A 149 -1.76 -2.57 -27.06
N ASN A 150 -1.72 -1.30 -27.48
CA ASN A 150 -0.49 -0.48 -27.44
C ASN A 150 0.00 -0.22 -26.00
N ALA A 151 1.32 -0.09 -25.85
CA ALA A 151 1.99 0.16 -24.57
C ALA A 151 1.47 1.41 -23.82
N SER A 152 0.99 2.43 -24.54
CA SER A 152 0.39 3.62 -23.95
C SER A 152 -0.89 3.30 -23.16
N ILE A 153 -1.74 2.41 -23.67
CA ILE A 153 -2.98 1.99 -22.99
C ILE A 153 -2.62 1.18 -21.75
N GLU A 154 -1.61 0.31 -21.84
CA GLU A 154 -1.08 -0.45 -20.71
C GLU A 154 -0.62 0.48 -19.58
N GLN A 155 0.15 1.52 -19.91
CA GLN A 155 0.66 2.47 -18.93
C GLN A 155 -0.47 3.30 -18.29
N LEU A 156 -1.44 3.74 -19.08
CA LEU A 156 -2.61 4.47 -18.57
C LEU A 156 -3.42 3.63 -17.57
N LEU A 157 -3.75 2.37 -17.92
CA LEU A 157 -4.48 1.48 -17.02
C LEU A 157 -3.70 1.20 -15.73
N LYS A 158 -2.37 0.95 -15.83
CA LYS A 158 -1.53 0.74 -14.66
C LYS A 158 -1.53 1.96 -13.74
N ASN A 159 -1.44 3.16 -14.29
CA ASN A 159 -1.42 4.38 -13.51
C ASN A 159 -2.76 4.61 -12.79
N ILE A 160 -3.88 4.50 -13.52
CA ILE A 160 -5.23 4.65 -12.94
C ILE A 160 -5.44 3.65 -11.81
N LEU A 161 -5.15 2.37 -12.05
CA LEU A 161 -5.33 1.34 -11.04
C LEU A 161 -4.37 1.50 -9.86
N SER A 162 -3.13 1.96 -10.10
CA SER A 162 -2.18 2.24 -9.03
C SER A 162 -2.65 3.37 -8.12
N VAL A 163 -3.14 4.46 -8.70
CA VAL A 163 -3.71 5.58 -7.93
C VAL A 163 -4.92 5.12 -7.12
N LEU A 164 -5.82 4.35 -7.74
CA LEU A 164 -7.01 3.84 -7.06
C LEU A 164 -6.66 2.92 -5.88
N LEU A 165 -5.74 1.97 -6.07
CA LEU A 165 -5.26 1.09 -5.00
C LEU A 165 -4.55 1.86 -3.89
N LEU A 166 -3.78 2.90 -4.23
CA LEU A 166 -3.10 3.74 -3.25
C LEU A 166 -4.10 4.50 -2.37
N VAL A 167 -5.10 5.12 -2.99
CA VAL A 167 -6.14 5.89 -2.26
C VAL A 167 -6.94 4.98 -1.33
N LEU A 168 -7.42 3.82 -1.83
CA LEU A 168 -8.15 2.86 -1.02
C LEU A 168 -7.28 2.23 0.07
N GLY A 169 -6.01 1.98 -0.23
CA GLY A 169 -5.04 1.47 0.73
C GLY A 169 -4.79 2.44 1.87
N LEU A 170 -4.56 3.71 1.56
CA LEU A 170 -4.35 4.75 2.55
C LEU A 170 -5.60 4.94 3.41
N ALA A 171 -6.78 5.00 2.80
CA ALA A 171 -8.05 5.05 3.50
C ALA A 171 -8.23 3.90 4.51
N SER A 172 -7.94 2.68 4.09
CA SER A 172 -8.07 1.47 4.91
C SER A 172 -7.08 1.42 6.07
N VAL A 173 -5.90 2.03 5.90
CA VAL A 173 -4.89 2.17 6.95
C VAL A 173 -5.31 3.24 7.96
N MET A 174 -5.72 4.42 7.49
CA MET A 174 -6.20 5.50 8.35
C MET A 174 -7.40 5.09 9.19
N ALA A 175 -8.32 4.30 8.61
CA ALA A 175 -9.44 3.69 9.33
C ALA A 175 -9.05 3.01 10.65
N GLN A 176 -7.89 2.35 10.69
CA GLN A 176 -7.46 1.60 11.87
C GLN A 176 -7.05 2.51 13.03
N PHE A 177 -6.72 3.77 12.74
CA PHE A 177 -6.35 4.78 13.73
C PHE A 177 -7.55 5.64 14.17
N GLY A 178 -8.78 5.22 13.85
CA GLY A 178 -10.00 5.92 14.28
C GLY A 178 -10.41 7.08 13.37
N PHE A 179 -9.78 7.24 12.20
CA PHE A 179 -10.27 8.19 11.20
C PHE A 179 -11.60 7.72 10.63
N ASP A 180 -12.55 8.64 10.49
CA ASP A 180 -13.86 8.33 9.92
C ASP A 180 -13.74 8.04 8.41
N ILE A 181 -13.90 6.76 8.08
CA ILE A 181 -13.91 6.28 6.70
C ILE A 181 -15.08 6.89 5.93
N VAL A 182 -16.22 7.15 6.59
CA VAL A 182 -17.42 7.68 5.92
C VAL A 182 -17.12 9.05 5.35
N SER A 183 -16.53 9.94 6.15
CA SER A 183 -16.08 11.27 5.68
C SER A 183 -15.06 11.18 4.54
N LEU A 184 -14.11 10.25 4.61
CA LEU A 184 -13.10 10.08 3.57
C LEU A 184 -13.70 9.54 2.26
N VAL A 185 -14.57 8.54 2.35
CA VAL A 185 -15.29 7.98 1.20
C VAL A 185 -16.25 9.01 0.61
N ALA A 186 -16.92 9.82 1.44
CA ALA A 186 -17.76 10.93 0.98
C ALA A 186 -16.94 11.94 0.17
N GLY A 187 -15.76 12.34 0.67
CA GLY A 187 -14.84 13.22 -0.06
C GLY A 187 -14.36 12.62 -1.39
N LEU A 188 -13.98 11.34 -1.39
CA LEU A 188 -13.63 10.61 -2.63
C LEU A 188 -14.81 10.51 -3.60
N GLY A 189 -16.04 10.40 -3.10
CA GLY A 189 -17.26 10.42 -3.90
C GLY A 189 -17.40 11.74 -4.67
N ILE A 190 -17.18 12.88 -4.02
CA ILE A 190 -17.24 14.21 -4.67
C ILE A 190 -16.18 14.33 -5.77
N VAL A 191 -14.94 13.90 -5.49
CA VAL A 191 -13.86 13.87 -6.50
C VAL A 191 -14.22 12.94 -7.66
N GLY A 192 -14.79 11.77 -7.37
CA GLY A 192 -15.27 10.83 -8.36
C GLY A 192 -16.37 11.41 -9.26
N LEU A 193 -17.32 12.16 -8.68
CA LEU A 193 -18.34 12.87 -9.44
C LEU A 193 -17.73 13.93 -10.37
N ALA A 194 -16.77 14.71 -9.89
CA ALA A 194 -16.08 15.71 -10.72
C ALA A 194 -15.36 15.06 -11.92
N VAL A 195 -14.66 13.94 -11.69
CA VAL A 195 -14.01 13.15 -12.76
C VAL A 195 -15.05 12.56 -13.70
N GLY A 196 -16.19 12.08 -13.18
CA GLY A 196 -17.30 11.57 -13.97
C GLY A 196 -17.91 12.62 -14.89
N PHE A 197 -18.13 13.84 -14.39
CA PHE A 197 -18.59 14.96 -15.22
C PHE A 197 -17.58 15.34 -16.29
N ALA A 198 -16.28 15.36 -15.97
CA ALA A 198 -15.24 15.60 -16.97
C ALA A 198 -15.21 14.51 -18.06
N ALA A 199 -15.52 13.26 -17.71
CA ALA A 199 -15.55 12.12 -18.64
C ALA A 199 -16.91 11.92 -19.34
N GLN A 200 -17.95 12.68 -18.96
CA GLN A 200 -19.34 12.44 -19.38
C GLN A 200 -19.51 12.40 -20.89
N SER A 201 -18.91 13.35 -21.62
CA SER A 201 -18.99 13.42 -23.08
C SER A 201 -18.34 12.22 -23.76
N THR A 202 -17.21 11.75 -23.22
CA THR A 202 -16.50 10.59 -23.75
C THR A 202 -17.30 9.31 -23.52
N LEU A 203 -17.88 9.16 -22.32
CA LEU A 203 -18.70 8.00 -21.99
C LEU A 203 -19.99 7.96 -22.82
N ALA A 204 -20.65 9.12 -23.03
CA ALA A 204 -21.84 9.22 -23.87
C ALA A 204 -21.55 8.78 -25.32
N ASN A 205 -20.45 9.27 -25.90
CA ASN A 205 -20.03 8.88 -27.25
C ASN A 205 -19.71 7.38 -27.36
N PHE A 206 -19.09 6.82 -26.31
CA PHE A 206 -18.78 5.39 -26.27
C PHE A 206 -20.03 4.51 -26.19
N ILE A 207 -20.98 4.87 -25.33
CA ILE A 207 -22.25 4.15 -25.19
C ILE A 207 -23.04 4.23 -26.50
N ALA A 208 -23.13 5.41 -27.12
CA ALA A 208 -23.80 5.58 -28.42
C ALA A 208 -23.19 4.65 -29.49
N GLY A 209 -21.86 4.54 -29.54
CA GLY A 209 -21.17 3.61 -30.44
C GLY A 209 -21.53 2.14 -30.18
N ILE A 210 -21.62 1.72 -28.92
CA ILE A 210 -22.05 0.36 -28.56
C ILE A 210 -23.51 0.12 -28.95
N THR A 211 -24.41 1.08 -28.67
CA THR A 211 -25.83 0.96 -28.99
C THR A 211 -26.05 0.79 -30.49
N ILE A 212 -25.37 1.58 -31.33
CA ILE A 212 -25.44 1.44 -32.79
C ILE A 212 -24.99 0.04 -33.25
N LEU A 213 -23.94 -0.50 -32.65
CA LEU A 213 -23.43 -1.84 -32.99
C LEU A 213 -24.39 -2.96 -32.56
N LEU A 214 -25.05 -2.80 -31.40
CA LEU A 214 -25.97 -3.80 -30.86
C LEU A 214 -27.33 -3.78 -31.54
N GLU A 215 -27.89 -2.59 -31.74
CA GLU A 215 -29.23 -2.42 -32.31
C GLU A 215 -29.22 -2.53 -33.83
N GLN A 216 -28.03 -2.51 -34.47
CA GLN A 216 -27.88 -2.47 -35.92
C GLN A 216 -28.85 -1.46 -36.56
N SER A 217 -29.01 -0.30 -35.93
CA SER A 217 -30.01 0.70 -36.31
C SER A 217 -29.85 1.14 -37.77
N PHE A 218 -28.63 0.95 -38.33
CA PHE A 218 -28.27 1.14 -39.74
C PHE A 218 -27.26 0.07 -40.15
N GLN A 219 -27.45 -0.56 -41.32
CA GLN A 219 -26.49 -1.51 -41.89
C GLN A 219 -25.56 -0.80 -42.89
N VAL A 220 -24.34 -1.33 -43.07
CA VAL A 220 -23.43 -0.87 -44.13
C VAL A 220 -24.15 -1.04 -45.47
N GLY A 221 -24.39 0.06 -46.18
CA GLY A 221 -25.16 0.09 -47.42
C GLY A 221 -26.47 0.88 -47.36
N ASP A 222 -26.95 1.25 -46.17
CA ASP A 222 -28.15 2.08 -46.00
C ASP A 222 -27.91 3.54 -46.41
N TRP A 223 -28.95 4.16 -46.96
CA TRP A 223 -28.97 5.59 -47.29
C TRP A 223 -29.55 6.35 -46.11
N ILE A 224 -28.74 7.20 -45.47
CA ILE A 224 -29.15 7.93 -44.28
C ILE A 224 -28.97 9.43 -44.47
N HIS A 225 -29.89 10.18 -43.86
CA HIS A 225 -29.88 11.65 -43.84
C HIS A 225 -29.56 12.09 -42.40
N ILE A 226 -28.40 12.72 -42.19
CA ILE A 226 -27.99 13.26 -40.89
C ILE A 226 -27.68 14.75 -41.06
N ASN A 227 -28.50 15.61 -40.43
CA ASN A 227 -28.48 17.07 -40.57
C ASN A 227 -28.63 17.50 -42.04
N ASP A 228 -27.66 18.23 -42.62
CA ASP A 228 -27.71 18.73 -44.02
C ASP A 228 -27.01 17.79 -45.04
N ASN A 229 -26.57 16.61 -44.63
CA ASN A 229 -25.77 15.71 -45.48
C ASN A 229 -26.49 14.38 -45.75
N GLU A 230 -26.51 13.98 -47.03
CA GLU A 230 -27.02 12.70 -47.51
C GLU A 230 -25.91 11.83 -48.10
N GLY A 231 -25.95 10.53 -47.82
CA GLY A 231 -25.12 9.56 -48.51
C GLY A 231 -25.25 8.14 -47.97
N ARG A 232 -24.54 7.23 -48.62
CA ARG A 232 -24.55 5.79 -48.30
C ARG A 232 -23.54 5.47 -47.20
N VAL A 233 -23.94 4.74 -46.16
CA VAL A 233 -23.03 4.31 -45.08
C VAL A 233 -22.04 3.28 -45.62
N VAL A 234 -20.73 3.58 -45.57
CA VAL A 234 -19.67 2.69 -46.07
C VAL A 234 -18.95 1.94 -44.97
N LEU A 235 -18.82 2.52 -43.78
CA LEU A 235 -18.15 1.83 -42.67
C LEU A 235 -18.61 2.40 -41.32
N ILE A 236 -18.98 1.52 -40.39
CA ILE A 236 -19.30 1.86 -39.00
C ILE A 236 -18.14 1.38 -38.14
N ALA A 237 -17.38 2.32 -37.57
CA ALA A 237 -16.38 2.04 -36.54
C ALA A 237 -16.88 2.56 -35.19
N LEU A 238 -16.32 2.05 -34.08
CA LEU A 238 -16.69 2.37 -32.68
C LEU A 238 -16.79 3.88 -32.33
N ARG A 239 -16.25 4.77 -33.17
CA ARG A 239 -16.30 6.23 -33.01
C ARG A 239 -16.59 7.01 -34.30
N THR A 240 -16.69 6.37 -35.45
CA THR A 240 -16.77 7.08 -36.74
C THR A 240 -17.59 6.32 -37.75
N THR A 241 -18.52 7.02 -38.41
CA THR A 241 -19.24 6.51 -39.58
C THR A 241 -18.73 7.24 -40.83
N HIS A 242 -18.27 6.48 -41.82
CA HIS A 242 -17.78 7.03 -43.09
C HIS A 242 -18.91 7.10 -44.12
N ILE A 243 -19.21 8.31 -44.59
CA ILE A 243 -20.14 8.56 -45.69
C ILE A 243 -19.34 9.19 -46.84
N PRO A 244 -19.06 8.47 -47.93
CA PRO A 244 -18.47 9.08 -49.11
C PRO A 244 -19.54 9.91 -49.83
N ASN A 245 -19.27 11.21 -49.96
CA ASN A 245 -19.92 12.07 -50.95
C ASN A 245 -18.93 12.34 -52.09
N SER A 246 -19.43 12.59 -53.31
CA SER A 246 -18.70 12.52 -54.59
C SER A 246 -17.47 13.43 -54.76
N ARG A 247 -17.06 14.20 -53.74
CA ARG A 247 -15.86 15.06 -53.77
C ARG A 247 -15.03 15.14 -52.48
N GLN A 248 -15.44 14.59 -51.32
CA GLN A 248 -14.62 14.67 -50.09
C GLN A 248 -15.10 13.70 -48.99
N TYR A 249 -14.15 13.07 -48.30
CA TYR A 249 -14.41 12.17 -47.17
C TYR A 249 -14.61 12.99 -45.89
N TYR A 250 -15.84 13.08 -45.38
CA TYR A 250 -16.10 13.69 -44.08
C TYR A 250 -16.22 12.61 -42.99
N CYS A 251 -15.34 12.66 -41.99
CA CYS A 251 -15.52 11.93 -40.73
C CYS A 251 -16.50 12.71 -39.86
N TYR A 252 -17.72 12.19 -39.64
CA TYR A 252 -18.65 12.80 -38.70
C TYR A 252 -18.29 12.42 -37.25
N TYR A 253 -18.18 13.44 -36.40
CA TYR A 253 -18.14 13.31 -34.95
C TYR A 253 -19.58 13.29 -34.42
N SER A 254 -19.83 12.48 -33.39
CA SER A 254 -21.14 12.20 -32.81
C SER A 254 -22.00 13.45 -32.51
N LYS A 255 -23.11 13.55 -33.24
CA LYS A 255 -24.41 14.05 -32.77
C LYS A 255 -25.46 13.08 -33.27
N LEU A 256 -25.45 11.88 -32.70
CA LEU A 256 -26.56 10.93 -32.68
C LEU A 256 -26.82 10.63 -31.21
#